data_AF-A0A6S7BE16-F1
#
_entry.id   AF-A0A6S7BE16-F1
#
_cell.length_a   1.000
_cell.length_b   1.000
_cell.length_c   1.000
_cell.angle_alpha   90.00
_cell.angle_beta   90.00
_cell.angle_gamma   90.00
#
_symmetry.space_group_name_H-M   'P 1'
#
loop_
_entity.id
_entity.type
_entity.pdbx_description
1 polymer ?
#
loop_
_entity_poly.entity_id
_entity_poly.type
_entity_poly.pdbx_seq_one_letter_code
_entity_poly.pdbx_strand_id
1 'polypeptide(L)'
;MFDQYEEDEAATPVVEVIADALKKRVQSLRVSDAITIEFVYGRASDHEPLTARVQRSQLLSEVTVFHDFLVNAVVERRCLSFPL
;
A
#
# COMPACT_ATOMS: atom_id res chain seq x y z
N MET A 1 -26.79 12.54 -15.31
CA MET A 1 -26.48 12.78 -13.88
C MET A 1 -25.57 11.63 -13.51
N PHE A 2 -24.27 11.89 -13.36
CA PHE A 2 -23.30 10.84 -13.03
C PHE A 2 -23.29 10.72 -11.50
N ASP A 3 -23.71 9.57 -10.98
CA ASP A 3 -23.51 9.22 -9.56
C ASP A 3 -22.02 9.05 -9.33
N GLN A 4 -21.37 10.05 -8.71
CA GLN A 4 -19.96 10.02 -8.32
C GLN A 4 -19.77 9.53 -6.87
N TYR A 5 -20.73 8.76 -6.35
CA TYR A 5 -20.66 8.17 -5.01
C TYR A 5 -20.86 6.66 -5.08
N GLU A 6 -20.16 5.98 -5.99
CA GLU A 6 -19.75 4.62 -5.65
C GLU A 6 -18.70 4.78 -4.55
N GLU A 7 -19.11 4.63 -3.30
CA GLU A 7 -18.18 4.21 -2.26
C GLU A 7 -17.58 2.89 -2.79
N ASP A 8 -16.31 2.92 -3.19
CA ASP A 8 -15.60 1.75 -3.73
C ASP A 8 -15.43 0.72 -2.61
N GLU A 9 -16.49 -0.02 -2.32
CA GLU A 9 -16.48 -1.15 -1.41
C GLU A 9 -15.57 -2.23 -1.98
N ALA A 10 -14.41 -2.42 -1.36
CA ALA A 10 -13.50 -3.48 -1.76
C ALA A 10 -14.03 -4.84 -1.26
N ALA A 11 -14.49 -5.69 -2.19
CA ALA A 11 -14.91 -7.04 -1.86
C ALA A 11 -13.77 -7.82 -1.16
N THR A 12 -14.11 -8.63 -0.16
CA THR A 12 -13.16 -9.40 0.66
C THR A 12 -12.08 -10.14 -0.15
N PRO A 13 -12.38 -10.80 -1.30
CA PRO A 13 -11.35 -11.47 -2.11
C PRO A 13 -10.30 -10.50 -2.68
N VAL A 14 -10.68 -9.27 -3.00
CA VAL A 14 -9.74 -8.24 -3.48
C VAL A 14 -8.81 -7.81 -2.36
N VAL A 15 -9.35 -7.61 -1.16
CA VAL A 15 -8.57 -7.25 0.03
C VAL A 15 -7.55 -8.35 0.37
N GLU A 16 -7.94 -9.63 0.25
CA GLU A 16 -7.02 -10.77 0.43
C GLU A 16 -5.86 -10.75 -0.56
N VAL A 17 -6.12 -10.50 -1.84
CA VAL A 17 -5.07 -10.41 -2.87
C VAL A 17 -4.09 -9.27 -2.57
N ILE A 18 -4.60 -8.12 -2.11
CA ILE A 18 -3.77 -6.98 -1.72
C ILE A 18 -2.92 -7.33 -0.51
N ALA A 19 -3.51 -7.93 0.53
CA ALA A 19 -2.78 -8.36 1.73
C ALA A 19 -1.65 -9.33 1.36
N ASP A 20 -1.89 -10.33 0.51
CA ASP A 20 -0.86 -11.27 0.06
C ASP A 20 0.28 -10.59 -0.72
N ALA A 21 -0.05 -9.61 -1.56
CA ALA A 21 0.94 -8.82 -2.27
C ALA A 21 1.81 -8.00 -1.31
N LEU A 22 1.20 -7.37 -0.30
CA LEU A 22 1.93 -6.63 0.73
C LEU A 22 2.83 -7.54 1.56
N LYS A 23 2.37 -8.75 1.91
CA LYS A 23 3.19 -9.75 2.62
C LYS A 23 4.47 -10.09 1.86
N LYS A 24 4.37 -10.32 0.55
CA LYS A 24 5.55 -10.55 -0.32
C LYS A 24 6.47 -9.33 -0.33
N ARG A 25 5.91 -8.12 -0.35
CA ARG A 25 6.68 -6.88 -0.31
C ARG A 25 7.42 -6.69 1.02
N VAL A 26 6.77 -6.96 2.15
CA VAL A 26 7.38 -6.97 3.49
C VAL A 26 8.57 -7.94 3.54
N GLN A 27 8.41 -9.16 3.01
CA GLN A 27 9.50 -10.13 2.94
C GLN A 27 10.67 -9.62 2.09
N SER A 28 10.40 -9.07 0.90
CA SER A 28 11.42 -8.47 0.03
C SER A 28 12.16 -7.32 0.72
N LEU A 29 11.46 -6.47 1.47
CA LEU A 29 12.09 -5.38 2.22
C LEU A 29 12.95 -5.92 3.37
N ARG A 30 12.53 -6.97 4.08
CA ARG A 30 13.31 -7.55 5.19
C ARG A 30 14.66 -8.08 4.75
N VAL A 31 14.73 -8.73 3.59
CA VAL A 31 15.95 -9.32 3.03
C VAL A 31 16.80 -8.32 2.25
N SER A 32 16.33 -7.09 2.04
CA SER A 32 17.10 -6.05 1.37
C SER A 32 18.15 -5.45 2.31
N ASP A 33 19.37 -5.28 1.82
CA ASP A 33 20.46 -4.60 2.51
C ASP A 33 20.36 -3.06 2.44
N ALA A 34 19.39 -2.52 1.69
CA ALA A 34 19.22 -1.09 1.54
C ALA A 34 18.78 -0.43 2.86
N ILE A 35 19.48 0.61 3.28
CA ILE A 35 19.08 1.41 4.46
C ILE A 35 17.90 2.33 4.11
N THR A 36 17.90 2.87 2.89
CA THR A 36 16.91 3.82 2.39
C THR A 36 16.34 3.31 1.08
N ILE A 37 15.03 3.46 0.93
CA ILE A 37 14.29 3.12 -0.30
C ILE A 37 13.93 4.42 -1.01
N GLU A 38 14.20 4.48 -2.30
CA GLU A 38 13.86 5.61 -3.16
C GLU A 38 12.66 5.23 -4.04
N PHE A 39 11.69 6.14 -4.11
CA PHE A 39 10.48 6.03 -4.92
C PHE A 39 10.46 7.15 -5.94
N VAL A 40 10.14 6.84 -7.20
CA VAL A 40 9.82 7.85 -8.20
C VAL A 40 8.31 8.07 -8.17
N TYR A 41 7.87 9.28 -7.82
CA TYR A 41 6.44 9.61 -7.71
C TYR A 41 5.93 10.52 -8.84
N GLY A 42 6.83 11.02 -9.68
CA GLY A 42 6.47 11.87 -10.80
C GLY A 42 7.67 12.22 -11.67
N ARG A 43 7.42 13.09 -12.65
CA ARG A 43 8.46 13.71 -13.48
C ARG A 43 8.23 15.20 -13.50
N ALA A 44 9.31 15.96 -13.40
CA ALA A 44 9.28 17.40 -13.60
C ALA A 44 9.10 17.74 -15.09
N SER A 45 8.86 19.02 -15.39
CA SER A 45 8.65 19.52 -16.75
C SER A 45 9.86 19.31 -17.67
N ASP A 46 11.05 19.19 -17.09
CA ASP A 46 12.31 18.85 -17.76
C ASP A 46 12.55 17.34 -17.89
N HIS A 47 11.56 16.51 -17.53
CA HIS A 47 11.58 15.04 -17.54
C HIS A 47 12.45 14.37 -16.46
N GLU A 48 13.04 15.15 -15.56
CA GLU A 48 13.78 14.61 -14.42
C GLU A 48 12.83 13.89 -13.44
N PRO A 49 13.22 12.73 -12.89
CA PRO A 49 12.40 11.98 -11.96
C PRO A 49 12.30 12.70 -10.62
N LEU A 50 11.07 12.91 -10.15
CA LEU A 50 10.81 13.37 -8.81
C LEU A 50 10.86 12.17 -7.86
N THR A 51 11.83 12.19 -6.94
CA THR A 51 12.05 11.07 -6.03
C THR A 51 11.79 11.42 -4.57
N ALA A 52 11.28 10.43 -3.83
CA ALA A 52 11.13 10.48 -2.38
C ALA A 52 11.97 9.36 -1.75
N ARG A 53 12.60 9.66 -0.62
CA ARG A 53 13.44 8.71 0.11
C ARG A 53 12.85 8.45 1.49
N VAL A 54 12.78 7.19 1.88
CA VAL A 54 12.30 6.77 3.20
C VAL A 54 13.23 5.73 3.80
N GLN A 55 13.35 5.73 5.11
CA GLN A 55 14.08 4.68 5.82
C GLN A 55 13.38 3.34 5.64
N ARG A 56 14.15 2.29 5.31
CA ARG A 56 13.62 0.94 5.11
C ARG A 56 12.86 0.46 6.35
N SER A 57 13.40 0.72 7.54
CA SER A 57 12.77 0.36 8.82
C SER A 57 11.40 1.00 8.99
N GLN A 58 11.28 2.29 8.66
CA GLN A 58 10.02 3.02 8.71
C GLN A 58 9.01 2.47 7.70
N LEU A 59 9.41 2.33 6.44
CA LEU A 59 8.56 1.76 5.40
C LEU A 59 8.10 0.33 5.77
N LEU A 60 9.00 -0.49 6.30
CA LEU A 60 8.67 -1.83 6.74
C LEU A 60 7.62 -1.83 7.86
N SER A 61 7.73 -0.91 8.81
CA SER A 61 6.75 -0.73 9.88
C SER A 61 5.39 -0.34 9.31
N GLU A 62 5.32 0.69 8.47
CA GLU A 62 4.08 1.20 7.90
C GLU A 62 3.37 0.15 7.03
N VAL A 63 4.12 -0.54 6.15
CA VAL A 63 3.57 -1.59 5.29
C VAL A 63 3.10 -2.80 6.10
N THR A 64 3.78 -3.14 7.20
CA THR A 64 3.35 -4.23 8.09
C THR A 64 2.04 -3.88 8.80
N VAL A 65 1.93 -2.66 9.33
CA VAL A 65 0.69 -2.18 9.98
C VAL A 65 -0.48 -2.19 9.00
N PHE A 66 -0.26 -1.75 7.77
CA PHE A 66 -1.30 -1.76 6.75
C PHE A 66 -1.72 -3.18 6.34
N HIS A 67 -0.76 -4.09 6.16
CA HIS A 67 -1.06 -5.50 5.93
C HIS A 67 -1.94 -6.08 7.05
N ASP A 68 -1.57 -5.85 8.32
CA ASP A 68 -2.30 -6.40 9.46
C ASP A 68 -3.71 -5.81 9.57
N PHE A 69 -3.88 -4.54 9.24
CA PHE A 69 -5.20 -3.91 9.10
C PHE A 69 -6.08 -4.62 8.07
N LEU A 70 -5.55 -4.90 6.87
CA LEU A 70 -6.32 -5.58 5.80
C LEU A 70 -6.65 -7.03 6.18
N VAL A 71 -5.73 -7.75 6.79
CA VAL A 71 -5.98 -9.11 7.28
C VAL A 71 -7.09 -9.12 8.34
N ASN A 72 -7.04 -8.19 9.29
CA ASN A 72 -8.09 -8.07 10.30
C ASN A 72 -9.45 -7.75 9.67
N ALA A 73 -9.49 -6.85 8.69
CA ALA A 73 -10.72 -6.51 7.99
C ALA A 73 -11.35 -7.72 7.25
N VAL A 74 -10.51 -8.54 6.61
CA VAL A 74 -10.94 -9.80 5.97
C VAL A 74 -11.50 -10.77 7.01
N VAL A 75 -10.80 -10.99 8.12
CA VAL A 75 -11.23 -11.91 9.19
C VAL A 75 -12.56 -11.48 9.78
N GLU A 76 -12.76 -10.18 9.97
CA GLU A 76 -14.00 -9.63 10.52
C GLU A 76 -15.13 -9.50 9.48
N ARG A 77 -14.89 -9.87 8.21
CA ARG A 77 -15.81 -9.69 7.07
C ARG A 77 -16.39 -8.28 7.00
N ARG A 78 -15.61 -7.28 7.39
CA ARG A 78 -16.03 -5.89 7.33
C ARG A 78 -15.90 -5.41 5.90
N CYS A 79 -16.95 -4.77 5.38
CA CYS A 79 -16.79 -3.96 4.18
C CYS A 79 -15.87 -2.79 4.54
N LEU A 80 -14.79 -2.63 3.77
CA LEU A 80 -13.85 -1.53 3.95
C LEU A 80 -14.29 -0.37 3.07
N SER A 81 -14.66 0.74 3.70
CA SER A 81 -14.80 2.01 3.02
C SER A 81 -13.48 2.77 3.11
N PHE A 82 -12.96 3.18 1.95
CA PHE A 82 -11.79 4.04 1.87
C PHE A 82 -12.27 5.45 1.53
N PRO A 83 -12.18 6.42 2.47
CA PRO A 83 -12.49 7.80 2.14
C PRO A 83 -11.42 8.31 1.16
N LEU A 84 -11.88 8.81 0.01
CA LEU A 84 -11.06 9.53 -0.97
C LEU A 84 -10.58 10.89 -0.42
#